data_AF-A0A7S2Y7E3-F1
#
_entry.id   AF-A0A7S2Y7E3-F1
#
_cell.length_a   1.000
_cell.length_b   1.000
_cell.length_c   1.000
_cell.angle_alpha   90.00
_cell.angle_beta   90.00
_cell.angle_gamma   90.00
#
_symmetry.space_group_name_H-M   'P 1'
#
loop_
_entity.id
_entity.type
_entity.pdbx_description
1 polymer ?
#
loop_
_entity_poly.entity_id
_entity_poly.type
_entity_poly.pdbx_seq_one_letter_code
_entity_poly.pdbx_strand_id
1 'polypeptide(L)'
;MLPHGVPSTRRYHPTASSWPRNSATNVTPVSDIFGTSKFCFLLVVIAIPSFLLGTTVSLYAGVDCSNSKVPATVGTPKTEEENEKIIEKRVQELVKQKEEALLSKHTALVKKMVEQECGELATNNNQAAVPVGAGGSADKLIYDPDQIGGMLGGVAVTPKDNFTDLIELGVPLDKVKPDSSHVMMLYSRKKSMPTALQESSWKQTYAPELPASQAIENCDILNVLLVDHGKGRNQCLALVPQYESYHIQHFMRVAETHNGLHGKLDHNEPLRLVSRGLTDKGREEFPPPKQSVTRQAFEMLRNYFNSLDEVMADLKAIIKNDMKPFNDKIITVMVCNHGQSELLINFVCDAKRKGFDISSVLVFATDEETAEIAKSIGVAAYYDKHNFGDIPAEAARRYGDSRFSAMMVAKIICVQLISYLGYDLLFQDVDIVWYKHPLID
;
A
#
# COMPACT_ATOMS: atom_id res chain seq x y z
N MET A 1 -3.45 42.53 52.45
CA MET A 1 -3.39 43.75 51.61
C MET A 1 -2.48 43.46 50.43
N LEU A 2 -2.92 43.80 49.21
CA LEU A 2 -2.09 43.97 47.99
C LEU A 2 -1.38 45.35 48.07
N PRO A 3 -0.56 45.81 47.08
CA PRO A 3 -0.08 45.20 45.83
C PRO A 3 1.48 45.11 45.82
N HIS A 4 2.29 44.98 44.74
CA HIS A 4 2.23 44.78 43.27
C HIS A 4 3.38 43.76 42.92
N GLY A 5 3.63 43.23 41.71
CA GLY A 5 3.02 43.33 40.37
C GLY A 5 4.04 42.89 39.30
N VAL A 6 3.63 42.21 38.21
CA VAL A 6 4.53 41.60 37.19
C VAL A 6 3.99 41.87 35.76
N PRO A 7 4.83 42.06 34.71
CA PRO A 7 4.36 42.53 33.41
C PRO A 7 3.77 41.45 32.48
N SER A 8 2.49 41.64 32.13
CA SER A 8 1.88 41.43 30.81
C SER A 8 2.67 40.67 29.72
N THR A 9 2.25 39.44 29.42
CA THR A 9 2.57 38.75 28.15
C THR A 9 1.73 39.30 26.98
N ARG A 10 2.36 39.58 25.83
CA ARG A 10 1.66 40.02 24.61
C ARG A 10 0.86 38.87 23.98
N ARG A 11 -0.45 39.06 23.78
CA ARG A 11 -1.23 38.24 22.85
C ARG A 11 -1.01 38.74 21.42
N TYR A 12 -0.68 37.84 20.50
CA TYR A 12 -0.80 38.11 19.06
C TYR A 12 -2.27 37.94 18.64
N HIS A 13 -2.84 38.99 18.04
CA HIS A 13 -4.07 38.88 17.25
C HIS A 13 -3.69 38.92 15.76
N PRO A 14 -4.10 37.95 14.94
CA PRO A 14 -4.00 38.08 13.49
C PRO A 14 -5.12 39.00 13.00
N THR A 15 -4.76 40.16 12.47
CA THR A 15 -5.68 41.06 11.77
C THR A 15 -6.00 40.51 10.39
N ALA A 16 -7.28 40.30 10.08
CA ALA A 16 -7.73 39.95 8.74
C ALA A 16 -7.53 41.13 7.79
N SER A 17 -6.68 40.97 6.77
CA SER A 17 -6.49 41.94 5.69
C SER A 17 -7.49 41.68 4.56
N SER A 18 -8.22 42.74 4.19
CA SER A 18 -9.18 42.74 3.09
C SER A 18 -8.49 42.73 1.73
N TRP A 19 -8.93 41.82 0.84
CA TRP A 19 -8.54 41.85 -0.57
C TRP A 19 -9.40 42.88 -1.34
N PRO A 20 -8.79 43.76 -2.16
CA PRO A 20 -9.55 44.65 -3.02
C PRO A 20 -10.11 43.91 -4.24
N ARG A 21 -11.39 44.14 -4.55
CA ARG A 21 -11.97 43.76 -5.85
C ARG A 21 -11.45 44.71 -6.92
N ASN A 22 -10.67 44.22 -7.87
CA ASN A 22 -10.36 44.98 -9.07
C ASN A 22 -11.47 44.83 -10.13
N SER A 23 -11.75 45.95 -10.78
CA SER A 23 -12.83 46.18 -11.72
C SER A 23 -12.60 45.56 -13.09
N ALA A 24 -13.70 45.31 -13.81
CA ALA A 24 -13.68 44.86 -15.19
C ALA A 24 -12.90 45.81 -16.13
N THR A 25 -12.18 45.24 -17.08
CA THR A 25 -11.64 45.95 -18.25
C THR A 25 -12.15 45.29 -19.54
N ASN A 26 -12.45 46.13 -20.53
CA ASN A 26 -13.07 45.71 -21.78
C ASN A 26 -12.12 44.90 -22.65
N VAL A 27 -12.61 43.80 -23.23
CA VAL A 27 -11.94 43.09 -24.32
C VAL A 27 -12.61 43.48 -25.64
N THR A 28 -11.86 44.10 -26.53
CA THR A 28 -12.20 44.24 -27.95
C THR A 28 -11.50 43.14 -28.76
N PRO A 29 -12.10 42.66 -29.86
CA PRO A 29 -11.53 41.56 -30.64
C PRO A 29 -10.42 42.06 -31.58
N VAL A 30 -9.34 41.29 -31.70
CA VAL A 30 -8.37 41.41 -32.79
C VAL A 30 -8.48 40.15 -33.65
N SER A 31 -8.92 40.32 -34.89
CA SER A 31 -8.86 39.29 -35.92
C SER A 31 -7.56 39.37 -36.71
N ASP A 32 -7.22 38.26 -37.37
CA ASP A 32 -6.34 38.17 -38.55
C ASP A 32 -4.85 38.54 -38.42
N ILE A 33 -4.02 37.51 -38.13
CA ILE A 33 -2.73 37.32 -38.82
C ILE A 33 -2.61 35.86 -39.29
N PHE A 34 -2.50 35.65 -40.61
CA PHE A 34 -2.32 34.36 -41.28
C PHE A 34 -0.90 33.77 -41.12
N GLY A 35 -0.72 32.44 -41.20
CA GLY A 35 0.64 31.89 -41.36
C GLY A 35 0.92 30.37 -41.40
N THR A 36 -0.04 29.46 -41.27
CA THR A 36 0.26 28.05 -40.89
C THR A 36 0.29 26.98 -42.01
N SER A 37 0.38 27.35 -43.29
CA SER A 37 0.37 26.35 -44.39
C SER A 37 1.75 25.73 -44.72
N LYS A 38 2.86 26.47 -44.56
CA LYS A 38 4.19 25.99 -45.02
C LYS A 38 4.94 25.10 -44.02
N PHE A 39 4.63 25.19 -42.73
CA PHE A 39 5.37 24.46 -41.69
C PHE A 39 5.01 22.96 -41.62
N CYS A 40 3.72 22.62 -41.81
CA CYS A 40 3.28 21.22 -41.85
C CYS A 40 3.86 20.44 -43.04
N PHE A 41 4.03 21.09 -44.20
CA PHE A 41 4.60 20.43 -45.38
C PHE A 41 6.07 20.06 -45.19
N LEU A 42 6.85 20.87 -44.47
CA LEU A 42 8.27 20.59 -44.20
C LEU A 42 8.45 19.38 -43.26
N LEU A 43 7.60 19.26 -42.24
CA LEU A 43 7.64 18.13 -41.30
C LEU A 43 7.30 16.79 -41.97
N VAL A 44 6.32 16.75 -42.87
CA VAL A 44 5.94 15.53 -43.60
C VAL A 44 7.05 15.08 -44.56
N VAL A 45 7.73 16.02 -45.23
CA VAL A 45 8.81 15.71 -46.18
C VAL A 45 10.09 15.20 -45.50
N ILE A 46 10.34 15.54 -44.23
CA ILE A 46 11.52 15.08 -43.48
C ILE A 46 11.24 13.77 -42.72
N ALA A 47 10.07 13.64 -42.09
CA ALA A 47 9.77 12.47 -41.25
C ALA A 47 9.62 11.15 -42.03
N ILE A 48 9.00 11.18 -43.22
CA ILE A 48 8.72 9.96 -43.99
C ILE A 48 10.00 9.31 -44.55
N PRO A 49 10.97 10.04 -45.15
CA PRO A 49 12.24 9.46 -45.57
C PRO A 49 13.04 8.89 -44.39
N SER A 50 13.05 9.55 -43.23
CA SER A 50 13.76 9.06 -42.03
C SER A 50 13.20 7.73 -41.53
N PHE A 51 11.88 7.55 -41.54
CA PHE A 51 11.24 6.29 -41.14
C PHE A 51 11.54 5.13 -42.12
N LEU A 52 11.55 5.42 -43.42
CA LEU A 52 11.86 4.42 -44.46
C LEU A 52 13.35 4.05 -44.49
N LEU A 53 14.25 5.01 -44.30
CA LEU A 53 15.69 4.74 -44.15
C LEU A 53 15.97 3.86 -42.94
N GLY A 54 15.33 4.14 -41.78
CA GLY A 54 15.45 3.30 -40.59
C GLY A 54 15.06 1.84 -40.84
N THR A 55 13.90 1.60 -41.46
CA THR A 55 13.42 0.23 -41.74
C THR A 55 14.26 -0.50 -42.78
N THR A 56 14.85 0.19 -43.77
CA THR A 56 15.78 -0.46 -44.73
C THR A 56 17.13 -0.83 -44.14
N VAL A 57 17.66 -0.09 -43.15
CA VAL A 57 18.90 -0.44 -42.45
C VAL A 57 18.71 -1.67 -41.56
N SER A 58 17.56 -1.80 -40.87
CA SER A 58 17.22 -3.00 -40.10
C SER A 58 17.05 -4.28 -40.94
N LEU A 59 16.77 -4.15 -42.24
CA LEU A 59 16.67 -5.28 -43.18
C LEU A 59 18.01 -5.67 -43.83
N TYR A 60 19.07 -4.88 -43.67
CA TYR A 60 20.40 -5.14 -44.24
C TYR A 60 21.51 -5.42 -43.22
N ALA A 61 21.24 -5.24 -41.92
CA ALA A 61 22.11 -5.70 -40.83
C ALA A 61 21.96 -7.22 -40.63
N GLY A 62 22.55 -8.01 -41.53
CA GLY A 62 22.46 -9.47 -41.50
C GLY A 62 23.11 -10.07 -40.25
N VAL A 63 22.35 -10.89 -39.51
CA VAL A 63 22.87 -11.76 -38.45
C VAL A 63 23.36 -13.06 -39.10
N ASP A 64 24.67 -13.24 -39.17
CA ASP A 64 25.32 -14.46 -39.63
C ASP A 64 25.22 -15.55 -38.55
N CYS A 65 24.27 -16.48 -38.69
CA CYS A 65 24.17 -17.68 -37.86
C CYS A 65 24.89 -18.88 -38.48
N SER A 66 26.19 -18.76 -38.73
CA SER A 66 27.03 -19.89 -39.12
C SER A 66 27.54 -20.70 -37.92
N ASN A 67 27.52 -22.03 -38.07
CA ASN A 67 28.01 -23.07 -37.16
C ASN A 67 27.13 -23.53 -35.97
N SER A 68 26.12 -24.34 -36.31
CA SER A 68 25.95 -25.62 -35.59
C SER A 68 25.60 -26.74 -36.57
N LYS A 69 26.53 -27.68 -36.76
CA LYS A 69 26.32 -28.88 -37.58
C LYS A 69 25.46 -29.88 -36.81
N VAL A 70 24.17 -29.93 -37.12
CA VAL A 70 23.29 -31.05 -36.74
C VAL A 70 23.22 -32.01 -37.93
N PRO A 71 23.49 -33.33 -37.76
CA PRO A 71 23.39 -34.28 -38.86
C PRO A 71 21.93 -34.51 -39.25
N ALA A 72 21.57 -34.16 -40.49
CA ALA A 72 20.24 -34.36 -41.02
C ALA A 72 20.03 -35.82 -41.46
N THR A 73 19.32 -36.62 -40.66
CA THR A 73 18.69 -37.86 -41.12
C THR A 73 17.45 -37.48 -41.94
N VAL A 74 17.49 -37.72 -43.25
CA VAL A 74 16.44 -37.34 -44.20
C VAL A 74 15.19 -38.18 -43.98
N GLY A 75 14.17 -37.58 -43.36
CA GLY A 75 12.77 -37.99 -43.42
C GLY A 75 11.97 -37.00 -44.27
N THR A 76 10.93 -37.47 -44.97
CA THR A 76 10.08 -36.64 -45.84
C THR A 76 9.46 -35.45 -45.10
N PRO A 77 9.29 -34.29 -45.77
CA PRO A 77 8.81 -33.07 -45.12
C PRO A 77 7.37 -33.23 -44.66
N LYS A 78 7.18 -33.22 -43.34
CA LYS A 78 5.90 -32.96 -42.70
C LYS A 78 5.54 -31.48 -42.87
N THR A 79 4.25 -31.18 -42.98
CA THR A 79 3.77 -29.80 -43.11
C THR A 79 4.17 -28.98 -41.89
N GLU A 80 4.36 -27.67 -42.09
CA GLU A 80 4.81 -26.73 -41.05
C GLU A 80 3.95 -26.81 -39.77
N GLU A 81 2.63 -26.94 -39.95
CA GLU A 81 1.64 -27.14 -38.89
C GLU A 81 1.85 -28.44 -38.06
N GLU A 82 2.35 -29.53 -38.67
CA GLU A 82 2.68 -30.75 -37.91
C GLU A 82 3.94 -30.55 -37.05
N ASN A 83 4.92 -29.79 -37.54
CA ASN A 83 6.14 -29.49 -36.78
C ASN A 83 5.83 -28.56 -35.59
N GLU A 84 4.96 -27.56 -35.77
CA GLU A 84 4.51 -26.68 -34.69
C GLU A 84 3.80 -27.47 -33.58
N LYS A 85 2.87 -28.37 -33.93
CA LYS A 85 2.18 -29.24 -32.95
C LYS A 85 3.13 -30.20 -32.22
N ILE A 86 4.20 -30.67 -32.88
CA ILE A 86 5.23 -31.50 -32.24
C ILE A 86 6.07 -30.66 -31.26
N ILE A 87 6.38 -29.41 -31.59
CA ILE A 87 7.10 -28.49 -30.70
C ILE A 87 6.25 -28.12 -29.50
N GLU A 88 4.99 -27.71 -29.71
CA GLU A 88 4.06 -27.34 -28.62
C GLU A 88 3.89 -28.49 -27.63
N LYS A 89 3.65 -29.72 -28.11
CA LYS A 89 3.53 -30.90 -27.26
C LYS A 89 4.78 -31.17 -26.43
N ARG A 90 5.98 -31.01 -27.03
CA ARG A 90 7.26 -31.15 -26.29
C ARG A 90 7.44 -30.07 -25.24
N VAL A 91 7.04 -28.84 -25.51
CA VAL A 91 7.09 -27.74 -24.53
C VAL A 91 6.15 -28.01 -23.37
N GLN A 92 4.90 -28.41 -23.63
CA GLN A 92 3.93 -28.77 -22.58
C GLN A 92 4.44 -29.93 -21.69
N GLU A 93 5.05 -30.95 -22.30
CA GLU A 93 5.59 -32.10 -21.56
C GLU A 93 6.83 -31.73 -20.71
N LEU A 94 7.70 -30.84 -21.20
CA LEU A 94 8.84 -30.30 -20.43
C LEU A 94 8.39 -29.37 -19.28
N VAL A 95 7.35 -28.56 -19.48
CA VAL A 95 6.75 -27.73 -18.42
C VAL A 95 6.20 -28.63 -17.31
N LYS A 96 5.39 -29.63 -17.66
CA LYS A 96 4.82 -30.57 -16.70
C LYS A 96 5.89 -31.33 -15.90
N GLN A 97 6.95 -31.81 -16.56
CA GLN A 97 8.08 -32.46 -15.88
C GLN A 97 8.79 -31.53 -14.90
N LYS A 98 8.95 -30.23 -15.24
CA LYS A 98 9.51 -29.24 -14.30
C LYS A 98 8.57 -28.96 -13.12
N GLU A 99 7.27 -28.84 -13.35
CA GLU A 99 6.28 -28.63 -12.28
C GLU A 99 6.28 -29.79 -11.28
N GLU A 100 6.24 -31.04 -11.76
CA GLU A 100 6.28 -32.24 -10.91
C GLU A 100 7.58 -32.34 -10.10
N ALA A 101 8.73 -32.03 -10.72
CA ALA A 101 10.02 -32.01 -10.03
C ALA A 101 10.10 -30.91 -8.96
N LEU A 102 9.56 -29.73 -9.22
CA LEU A 102 9.59 -28.58 -8.32
C LEU A 102 8.61 -28.77 -7.15
N LEU A 103 7.43 -29.33 -7.41
CA LEU A 103 6.46 -29.74 -6.39
C LEU A 103 7.05 -30.81 -5.46
N SER A 104 7.67 -31.85 -6.02
CA SER A 104 8.35 -32.90 -5.23
C SER A 104 9.46 -32.32 -4.31
N LYS A 105 10.29 -31.41 -4.84
CA LYS A 105 11.33 -30.73 -4.07
C LYS A 105 10.73 -29.87 -2.94
N HIS A 106 9.63 -29.16 -3.20
CA HIS A 106 8.97 -28.33 -2.20
C HIS A 106 8.30 -29.16 -1.10
N THR A 107 7.59 -30.24 -1.45
CA THR A 107 6.99 -31.19 -0.48
C THR A 107 8.05 -31.81 0.44
N ALA A 108 9.21 -32.17 -0.10
CA ALA A 108 10.33 -32.69 0.70
C ALA A 108 10.93 -31.65 1.67
N LEU A 109 10.96 -30.37 1.27
CA LEU A 109 11.41 -29.26 2.12
C LEU A 109 10.43 -29.02 3.27
N VAL A 110 9.13 -28.88 2.97
CA VAL A 110 8.07 -28.65 3.96
C VAL A 110 8.02 -29.79 4.98
N LYS A 111 8.13 -31.04 4.51
CA LYS A 111 8.19 -32.20 5.41
C LYS A 111 9.36 -32.12 6.40
N LYS A 112 10.56 -31.74 5.95
CA LYS A 112 11.72 -31.54 6.84
C LYS A 112 11.50 -30.44 7.87
N MET A 113 10.88 -29.32 7.47
CA MET A 113 10.58 -28.22 8.41
C MET A 113 9.62 -28.68 9.50
N VAL A 114 8.52 -29.36 9.14
CA VAL A 114 7.55 -29.91 10.09
C VAL A 114 8.18 -30.97 11.01
N GLU A 115 9.04 -31.84 10.48
CA GLU A 115 9.75 -32.85 11.28
C GLU A 115 10.72 -32.21 12.29
N GLN A 116 11.40 -31.12 11.92
CA GLN A 116 12.27 -30.36 12.82
C GLN A 116 11.46 -29.66 13.93
N GLU A 117 10.43 -28.90 13.55
CA GLU A 117 9.62 -28.09 14.47
C GLU A 117 8.84 -28.95 15.48
N CYS A 118 8.29 -30.09 15.03
CA CYS A 118 7.67 -31.08 15.92
C CYS A 118 8.71 -31.79 16.83
N GLY A 119 9.95 -31.98 16.37
CA GLY A 119 11.02 -32.55 17.18
C GLY A 119 11.43 -31.64 18.34
N GLU A 120 11.58 -30.35 18.07
CA GLU A 120 11.92 -29.33 19.08
C GLU A 120 10.82 -29.18 20.15
N LEU A 121 9.55 -29.23 19.74
CA LEU A 121 8.39 -29.25 20.65
C LEU A 121 8.36 -30.49 21.57
N ALA A 122 8.73 -31.67 21.06
CA ALA A 122 8.76 -32.90 21.85
C ALA A 122 9.84 -32.85 22.94
N THR A 123 10.98 -32.18 22.70
CA THR A 123 12.06 -32.05 23.69
C THR A 123 11.77 -31.08 24.84
N ASN A 124 10.94 -30.06 24.62
CA ASN A 124 10.67 -29.03 25.63
C ASN A 124 9.62 -29.42 26.70
N ASN A 125 8.84 -30.48 26.48
CA ASN A 125 7.78 -30.92 27.41
C ASN A 125 8.27 -31.68 28.66
N ASN A 126 9.59 -31.77 28.91
CA ASN A 126 10.16 -32.44 30.09
C ASN A 126 10.53 -31.47 31.23
N GLN A 127 10.22 -30.17 31.15
CA GLN A 127 10.40 -29.26 32.27
C GLN A 127 9.23 -29.31 33.26
N ALA A 128 9.52 -29.91 34.42
CA ALA A 128 8.77 -29.94 35.67
C ALA A 128 7.40 -29.24 35.73
N ALA A 129 6.36 -30.05 36.00
CA ALA A 129 5.05 -29.55 36.40
C ALA A 129 5.16 -28.70 37.69
N VAL A 130 5.02 -27.39 37.54
CA VAL A 130 4.89 -26.46 38.68
C VAL A 130 3.53 -26.72 39.36
N PRO A 131 3.48 -26.91 40.69
CA PRO A 131 2.21 -27.09 41.39
C PRO A 131 1.40 -25.80 41.35
N VAL A 132 0.36 -25.78 40.52
CA VAL A 132 -0.56 -24.64 40.41
C VAL A 132 -1.35 -24.51 41.70
N GLY A 133 -1.03 -23.49 42.49
CA GLY A 133 -1.76 -23.15 43.71
C GLY A 133 -3.20 -22.76 43.41
N ALA A 134 -4.16 -23.57 43.87
CA ALA A 134 -5.58 -23.23 43.85
C ALA A 134 -5.86 -22.05 44.79
N GLY A 135 -5.80 -20.83 44.25
CA GLY A 135 -6.02 -19.59 45.01
C GLY A 135 -6.16 -18.32 44.18
N GLY A 136 -5.83 -18.36 42.88
CA GLY A 136 -6.17 -17.27 41.97
C GLY A 136 -7.67 -17.22 41.72
N SER A 137 -8.34 -16.15 42.16
CA SER A 137 -9.70 -15.83 41.72
C SER A 137 -9.69 -15.76 40.20
N ALA A 138 -10.31 -16.74 39.53
CA ALA A 138 -10.40 -16.74 38.08
C ALA A 138 -10.98 -15.40 37.62
N ASP A 139 -10.28 -14.73 36.71
CA ASP A 139 -10.57 -13.37 36.24
C ASP A 139 -11.92 -13.40 35.51
N LYS A 140 -13.02 -13.20 36.25
CA LYS A 140 -14.37 -13.53 35.79
C LYS A 140 -14.67 -12.68 34.55
N LEU A 141 -15.00 -13.34 33.44
CA LEU A 141 -15.48 -12.68 32.24
C LEU A 141 -16.66 -11.77 32.62
N ILE A 142 -16.65 -10.53 32.13
CA ILE A 142 -17.77 -9.59 32.31
C ILE A 142 -19.05 -10.20 31.71
N TYR A 143 -18.88 -10.90 30.59
CA TYR A 143 -19.93 -11.62 29.89
C TYR A 143 -20.24 -12.94 30.60
N ASP A 144 -21.20 -12.88 31.52
CA ASP A 144 -21.91 -14.07 31.97
C ASP A 144 -22.85 -14.51 30.82
N PRO A 145 -22.65 -15.69 30.19
CA PRO A 145 -23.39 -16.08 28.99
C PRO A 145 -24.90 -16.18 29.22
N ASP A 146 -25.33 -16.37 30.48
CA ASP A 146 -26.73 -16.44 30.88
C ASP A 146 -27.38 -15.04 31.08
N GLN A 147 -26.62 -13.94 30.98
CA GLN A 147 -27.13 -12.58 31.19
C GLN A 147 -26.62 -11.56 30.15
N ILE A 148 -27.48 -11.24 29.17
CA ILE A 148 -27.26 -10.13 28.21
C ILE A 148 -26.95 -8.80 28.92
N GLY A 149 -27.49 -8.57 30.12
CA GLY A 149 -27.17 -7.40 30.94
C GLY A 149 -25.69 -7.25 31.30
N GLY A 150 -24.91 -8.35 31.34
CA GLY A 150 -23.47 -8.32 31.56
C GLY A 150 -22.72 -7.56 30.45
N MET A 151 -23.19 -7.64 29.20
CA MET A 151 -22.59 -6.86 28.10
C MET A 151 -22.71 -5.34 28.35
N LEU A 152 -23.88 -4.87 28.81
CA LEU A 152 -24.11 -3.46 29.12
C LEU A 152 -23.30 -2.98 30.33
N GLY A 153 -22.98 -3.87 31.27
CA GLY A 153 -22.08 -3.56 32.38
C GLY A 153 -20.65 -3.24 31.93
N GLY A 154 -20.20 -3.80 30.81
CA GLY A 154 -18.89 -3.56 30.20
C GLY A 154 -18.83 -2.38 29.22
N VAL A 155 -19.75 -1.40 29.32
CA VAL A 155 -19.85 -0.28 28.37
C VAL A 155 -19.57 1.06 29.06
N ALA A 156 -18.84 1.94 28.37
CA ALA A 156 -18.82 3.38 28.67
C ALA A 156 -19.06 4.16 27.37
N VAL A 157 -19.35 5.45 27.49
CA VAL A 157 -19.27 6.38 26.35
C VAL A 157 -18.25 7.48 26.65
N THR A 158 -17.68 8.06 25.60
CA THR A 158 -16.75 9.20 25.75
C THR A 158 -16.99 10.22 24.63
N PRO A 159 -16.85 11.54 24.87
CA PRO A 159 -17.00 12.55 23.82
C PRO A 159 -16.05 12.30 22.64
N LYS A 160 -16.59 12.36 21.43
CA LYS A 160 -15.85 12.02 20.20
C LYS A 160 -14.65 12.93 20.00
N ASP A 161 -14.81 14.23 20.18
CA ASP A 161 -13.72 15.21 20.13
C ASP A 161 -12.61 14.85 21.12
N ASN A 162 -12.96 14.64 22.39
CA ASN A 162 -11.98 14.30 23.43
C ASN A 162 -11.24 12.98 23.16
N PHE A 163 -11.89 12.00 22.53
CA PHE A 163 -11.26 10.76 22.09
C PHE A 163 -10.33 10.97 20.89
N THR A 164 -10.75 11.75 19.89
CA THR A 164 -9.98 11.95 18.65
C THR A 164 -8.84 12.95 18.79
N ASP A 165 -8.91 13.84 19.78
CA ASP A 165 -7.80 14.71 20.19
C ASP A 165 -6.71 13.92 20.95
N LEU A 166 -7.08 12.79 21.57
CA LEU A 166 -6.17 11.93 22.34
C LEU A 166 -5.56 10.81 21.50
N ILE A 167 -6.32 10.21 20.59
CA ILE A 167 -5.92 9.05 19.78
C ILE A 167 -5.93 9.41 18.29
N GLU A 168 -4.75 9.45 17.68
CA GLU A 168 -4.61 9.63 16.24
C GLU A 168 -5.04 8.36 15.49
N LEU A 169 -6.14 8.45 14.74
CA LEU A 169 -6.71 7.31 14.01
C LEU A 169 -6.18 7.14 12.57
N GLY A 170 -5.23 7.98 12.15
CA GLY A 170 -4.60 7.90 10.82
C GLY A 170 -5.53 8.17 9.63
N VAL A 171 -6.77 8.60 9.87
CA VAL A 171 -7.77 8.88 8.83
C VAL A 171 -8.48 10.22 9.09
N PRO A 172 -8.94 10.96 8.07
CA PRO A 172 -9.75 12.16 8.25
C PRO A 172 -11.06 11.84 8.95
N LEU A 173 -11.38 12.56 10.03
CA LEU A 173 -12.59 12.34 10.82
C LEU A 173 -13.63 13.43 10.57
N ASP A 174 -14.87 12.99 10.40
CA ASP A 174 -16.03 13.86 10.28
C ASP A 174 -16.20 14.73 11.53
N LYS A 175 -16.42 16.04 11.35
CA LYS A 175 -16.72 16.97 12.45
C LYS A 175 -17.84 16.45 13.32
N VAL A 176 -17.72 16.64 14.63
CA VAL A 176 -18.73 16.26 15.62
C VAL A 176 -20.10 16.85 15.26
N LYS A 177 -21.13 16.00 15.28
CA LYS A 177 -22.54 16.35 15.10
C LYS A 177 -23.33 15.81 16.32
N PRO A 178 -24.51 16.37 16.65
CA PRO A 178 -25.31 15.91 17.80
C PRO A 178 -25.75 14.43 17.75
N ASP A 179 -25.77 13.82 16.56
CA ASP A 179 -26.10 12.41 16.31
C ASP A 179 -24.86 11.49 16.28
N SER A 180 -23.65 12.05 16.42
CA SER A 180 -22.37 11.33 16.39
C SER A 180 -21.34 11.95 17.35
N SER A 181 -21.80 12.41 18.51
CA SER A 181 -21.00 13.12 19.51
C SER A 181 -20.20 12.23 20.45
N HIS A 182 -20.41 10.91 20.41
CA HIS A 182 -19.85 9.98 21.38
C HIS A 182 -19.22 8.76 20.70
N VAL A 183 -18.17 8.24 21.31
CA VAL A 183 -17.58 6.93 21.04
C VAL A 183 -18.07 5.96 22.10
N MET A 184 -18.58 4.80 21.70
CA MET A 184 -18.97 3.72 22.61
C MET A 184 -17.77 2.80 22.86
N MET A 185 -17.38 2.68 24.13
CA MET A 185 -16.28 1.85 24.61
C MET A 185 -16.82 0.53 25.14
N LEU A 186 -16.16 -0.58 24.78
CA LEU A 186 -16.56 -1.94 25.16
C LEU A 186 -15.37 -2.67 25.78
N TYR A 187 -15.48 -3.05 27.05
CA TYR A 187 -14.42 -3.71 27.79
C TYR A 187 -14.64 -5.22 27.83
N SER A 188 -13.63 -5.99 27.40
CA SER A 188 -13.72 -7.46 27.34
C SER A 188 -13.48 -8.15 28.68
N ARG A 189 -12.79 -7.48 29.62
CA ARG A 189 -12.44 -8.01 30.96
C ARG A 189 -12.59 -6.94 32.03
N LYS A 190 -12.91 -7.33 33.27
CA LYS A 190 -13.09 -6.37 34.38
C LYS A 190 -11.84 -5.50 34.57
N LYS A 191 -10.65 -6.11 34.53
CA LYS A 191 -9.37 -5.40 34.65
C LYS A 191 -9.13 -4.34 33.55
N SER A 192 -9.72 -4.48 32.37
CA SER A 192 -9.57 -3.50 31.27
C SER A 192 -10.50 -2.29 31.40
N MET A 193 -11.46 -2.34 32.33
CA MET A 193 -12.36 -1.22 32.57
C MET A 193 -11.66 -0.11 33.37
N PRO A 194 -12.09 1.15 33.21
CA PRO A 194 -11.71 2.24 34.09
C PRO A 194 -12.01 1.90 35.55
N THR A 195 -11.11 2.29 36.44
CA THR A 195 -11.14 2.02 37.88
C THR A 195 -12.47 2.46 38.51
N ALA A 196 -12.97 3.62 38.09
CA ALA A 196 -14.27 4.15 38.50
C ALA A 196 -15.47 3.25 38.17
N LEU A 197 -15.36 2.37 37.17
CA LEU A 197 -16.40 1.41 36.82
C LEU A 197 -16.20 0.04 37.48
N GLN A 198 -14.96 -0.34 37.80
CA GLN A 198 -14.66 -1.62 38.45
C GLN A 198 -15.29 -1.77 39.84
N GLU A 199 -15.47 -0.66 40.56
CA GLU A 199 -16.12 -0.63 41.88
C GLU A 199 -17.64 -0.50 41.81
N SER A 200 -18.17 -0.04 40.66
CA SER A 200 -19.61 0.17 40.48
C SER A 200 -20.35 -1.17 40.42
N SER A 201 -21.47 -1.28 41.15
CA SER A 201 -22.35 -2.44 40.95
C SER A 201 -23.02 -2.34 39.58
N TRP A 202 -22.84 -3.35 38.74
CA TRP A 202 -23.23 -3.50 37.32
C TRP A 202 -24.73 -3.35 36.97
N LYS A 203 -25.52 -2.66 37.79
CA LYS A 203 -26.97 -2.45 37.64
C LYS A 203 -27.31 -1.10 36.98
N GLN A 204 -26.33 -0.39 36.42
CA GLN A 204 -26.61 0.83 35.67
C GLN A 204 -27.33 0.47 34.36
N THR A 205 -28.42 1.19 34.08
CA THR A 205 -29.24 1.02 32.87
C THR A 205 -28.74 1.85 31.68
N TYR A 206 -27.66 2.60 31.87
CA TYR A 206 -27.05 3.47 30.88
C TYR A 206 -25.53 3.32 30.95
N ALA A 207 -24.84 3.50 29.81
CA ALA A 207 -23.39 3.58 29.78
C ALA A 207 -22.96 4.95 30.34
N PRO A 208 -22.09 5.01 31.36
CA PRO A 208 -21.59 6.27 31.90
C PRO A 208 -20.68 6.99 30.91
N GLU A 209 -20.76 8.32 30.89
CA GLU A 209 -19.85 9.17 30.11
C GLU A 209 -18.57 9.41 30.89
N LEU A 210 -17.42 9.16 30.25
CA LEU A 210 -16.08 9.34 30.81
C LEU A 210 -15.20 10.17 29.87
N PRO A 211 -14.22 10.94 30.39
CA PRO A 211 -13.12 11.46 29.58
C PRO A 211 -12.38 10.33 28.87
N ALA A 212 -11.91 10.56 27.65
CA ALA A 212 -11.29 9.51 26.83
C ALA A 212 -10.05 8.90 27.48
N SER A 213 -9.24 9.73 28.15
CA SER A 213 -8.05 9.30 28.90
C SER A 213 -8.41 8.35 30.05
N GLN A 214 -9.52 8.58 30.74
CA GLN A 214 -10.04 7.70 31.78
C GLN A 214 -10.66 6.43 31.16
N ALA A 215 -11.38 6.57 30.04
CA ALA A 215 -12.01 5.45 29.35
C ALA A 215 -11.00 4.40 28.84
N ILE A 216 -9.75 4.79 28.57
CA ILE A 216 -8.70 3.87 28.12
C ILE A 216 -7.64 3.55 29.19
N GLU A 217 -7.78 4.05 30.42
CA GLU A 217 -6.68 4.07 31.42
C GLU A 217 -6.10 2.68 31.77
N ASN A 218 -6.91 1.63 31.62
CA ASN A 218 -6.53 0.23 31.89
C ASN A 218 -6.55 -0.66 30.62
N CYS A 219 -6.54 -0.07 29.42
CA CYS A 219 -6.57 -0.80 28.14
C CYS A 219 -5.16 -1.09 27.61
N ASP A 220 -4.73 -2.35 27.65
CA ASP A 220 -3.48 -2.81 27.03
C ASP A 220 -3.52 -2.77 25.48
N ILE A 221 -4.72 -2.99 24.91
CA ILE A 221 -4.98 -3.04 23.45
C ILE A 221 -6.31 -2.35 23.18
N LEU A 222 -6.34 -1.44 22.19
CA LEU A 222 -7.55 -0.71 21.77
C LEU A 222 -7.85 -1.00 20.29
N ASN A 223 -8.97 -1.64 20.01
CA ASN A 223 -9.48 -1.86 18.66
C ASN A 223 -10.56 -0.82 18.35
N VAL A 224 -10.33 0.05 17.35
CA VAL A 224 -11.27 1.10 16.97
C VAL A 224 -12.08 0.69 15.74
N LEU A 225 -13.41 0.65 15.89
CA LEU A 225 -14.32 0.41 14.77
C LEU A 225 -14.97 1.73 14.34
N LEU A 226 -14.65 2.19 13.14
CA LEU A 226 -15.30 3.35 12.52
C LEU A 226 -16.59 2.91 11.84
N VAL A 227 -17.71 3.50 12.24
CA VAL A 227 -19.05 3.23 11.69
C VAL A 227 -19.54 4.47 10.94
N ASP A 228 -20.03 4.26 9.72
CA ASP A 228 -20.69 5.31 8.93
C ASP A 228 -22.16 5.47 9.36
N HIS A 229 -22.60 6.72 9.49
CA HIS A 229 -23.98 7.09 9.81
C HIS A 229 -24.66 7.86 8.65
N GLY A 230 -24.16 7.68 7.43
CA GLY A 230 -24.69 8.28 6.21
C GLY A 230 -26.21 8.11 6.05
N LYS A 231 -26.90 9.22 5.78
CA LYS A 231 -28.37 9.27 5.65
C LYS A 231 -28.87 8.25 4.62
N GLY A 232 -29.79 7.38 5.05
CA GLY A 232 -30.44 6.38 4.21
C GLY A 232 -29.89 4.95 4.33
N ARG A 233 -28.91 4.69 5.21
CA ARG A 233 -28.39 3.34 5.48
C ARG A 233 -29.01 2.74 6.74
N ASN A 234 -29.72 1.61 6.58
CA ASN A 234 -30.22 0.80 7.69
C ASN A 234 -29.11 -0.15 8.18
N GLN A 235 -28.06 0.40 8.78
CA GLN A 235 -26.92 -0.36 9.29
C GLN A 235 -27.16 -0.82 10.73
N CYS A 236 -26.75 -2.05 11.03
CA CYS A 236 -26.72 -2.61 12.38
C CYS A 236 -25.31 -3.14 12.68
N LEU A 237 -24.86 -3.00 13.92
CA LEU A 237 -23.62 -3.58 14.40
C LEU A 237 -23.94 -4.77 15.32
N ALA A 238 -23.37 -5.94 15.01
CA ALA A 238 -23.43 -7.12 15.86
C ALA A 238 -22.07 -7.34 16.52
N LEU A 239 -22.06 -7.42 17.85
CA LEU A 239 -20.87 -7.64 18.66
C LEU A 239 -20.95 -9.07 19.21
N VAL A 240 -20.33 -10.01 18.49
CA VAL A 240 -20.37 -11.43 18.86
C VAL A 240 -19.15 -11.75 19.73
N PRO A 241 -19.33 -12.16 21.01
CA PRO A 241 -18.22 -12.58 21.84
C PRO A 241 -17.70 -13.94 21.34
N GLN A 242 -16.52 -13.92 20.71
CA GLN A 242 -15.88 -15.09 20.12
C GLN A 242 -14.35 -15.00 20.31
N TYR A 243 -13.63 -16.03 19.86
CA TYR A 243 -12.16 -16.03 19.75
C TYR A 243 -11.62 -14.74 19.11
N GLU A 244 -10.45 -14.30 19.57
CA GLU A 244 -9.81 -13.05 19.15
C GLU A 244 -9.52 -13.08 17.64
N SER A 245 -10.38 -12.42 16.86
CA SER A 245 -10.25 -12.30 15.42
C SER A 245 -10.32 -10.82 15.03
N TYR A 246 -9.24 -10.31 14.43
CA TYR A 246 -9.15 -8.93 13.91
C TYR A 246 -9.94 -8.74 12.60
N HIS A 247 -10.98 -9.55 12.38
CA HIS A 247 -11.75 -9.61 11.14
C HIS A 247 -13.14 -9.01 11.33
N ILE A 248 -13.30 -7.74 10.91
CA ILE A 248 -14.62 -7.21 10.57
C ILE A 248 -15.16 -8.02 9.38
N GLN A 249 -16.25 -8.75 9.60
CA GLN A 249 -17.01 -9.44 8.57
C GLN A 249 -18.06 -8.50 7.99
N HIS A 250 -18.23 -8.50 6.67
CA HIS A 250 -19.19 -7.64 5.99
C HIS A 250 -20.41 -8.47 5.56
N PHE A 251 -21.60 -8.11 6.04
CA PHE A 251 -22.84 -8.76 5.66
C PHE A 251 -23.76 -7.77 4.96
N MET A 252 -24.34 -8.17 3.84
CA MET A 252 -25.30 -7.37 3.08
C MET A 252 -26.50 -8.22 2.65
N ARG A 253 -27.63 -7.56 2.43
CA ARG A 253 -28.81 -8.17 1.80
C ARG A 253 -28.70 -7.99 0.30
N VAL A 254 -28.23 -9.02 -0.38
CA VAL A 254 -27.99 -9.01 -1.84
C VAL A 254 -28.46 -10.33 -2.43
N ALA A 255 -29.01 -10.25 -3.64
CA ALA A 255 -29.47 -11.43 -4.35
C ALA A 255 -28.30 -12.36 -4.70
N GLU A 256 -28.56 -13.67 -4.62
CA GLU A 256 -27.64 -14.68 -5.10
C GLU A 256 -27.91 -14.96 -6.57
N THR A 257 -26.88 -14.80 -7.40
CA THR A 257 -26.94 -15.07 -8.83
C THR A 257 -26.15 -16.32 -9.16
N HIS A 258 -26.31 -16.84 -10.38
CA HIS A 258 -25.50 -17.96 -10.89
C HIS A 258 -23.98 -17.66 -10.90
N ASN A 259 -23.57 -16.40 -10.80
CA ASN A 259 -22.17 -15.97 -10.71
C ASN A 259 -21.74 -15.62 -9.27
N GLY A 260 -22.57 -15.93 -8.26
CA GLY A 260 -22.34 -15.56 -6.86
C GLY A 260 -23.13 -14.33 -6.41
N LEU A 261 -22.71 -13.75 -5.29
CA LEU A 261 -23.40 -12.63 -4.63
C LEU A 261 -23.12 -11.31 -5.34
N HIS A 262 -24.06 -10.88 -6.17
CA HIS A 262 -23.95 -9.70 -7.01
C HIS A 262 -25.31 -9.00 -7.13
N GLY A 263 -25.28 -7.67 -7.12
CA GLY A 263 -26.48 -6.84 -7.22
C GLY A 263 -26.51 -5.75 -6.17
N LYS A 264 -27.45 -4.81 -6.34
CA LYS A 264 -27.69 -3.74 -5.36
C LYS A 264 -28.20 -4.33 -4.05
N LEU A 265 -28.07 -3.55 -2.97
CA LEU A 265 -28.74 -3.84 -1.71
C LEU A 265 -30.26 -4.00 -1.95
N ASP A 266 -30.80 -5.17 -1.60
CA ASP A 266 -32.24 -5.46 -1.63
C ASP A 266 -32.69 -5.81 -0.22
N HIS A 267 -33.58 -5.00 0.36
CA HIS A 267 -34.04 -5.21 1.74
C HIS A 267 -34.85 -6.50 1.95
N ASN A 268 -35.34 -7.13 0.87
CA ASN A 268 -36.11 -8.38 0.92
C ASN A 268 -35.21 -9.62 0.97
N GLU A 269 -33.95 -9.53 0.53
CA GLU A 269 -32.99 -10.64 0.56
C GLU A 269 -32.49 -10.91 1.99
N PRO A 270 -32.08 -12.15 2.33
CA PRO A 270 -31.44 -12.43 3.61
C PRO A 270 -30.06 -11.76 3.71
N LEU A 271 -29.58 -11.53 4.94
CA LEU A 271 -28.19 -11.11 5.15
C LEU A 271 -27.25 -12.26 4.77
N ARG A 272 -26.26 -11.96 3.93
CA ARG A 272 -25.24 -12.91 3.45
C ARG A 272 -23.85 -12.31 3.65
N LEU A 273 -22.85 -13.16 3.90
CA LEU A 273 -21.45 -12.74 3.96
C LEU A 273 -21.01 -12.29 2.56
N VAL A 274 -20.50 -11.07 2.45
CA VAL A 274 -20.02 -10.48 1.20
C VAL A 274 -18.57 -10.04 1.33
N SER A 275 -17.94 -9.67 0.22
CA SER A 275 -16.62 -9.07 0.24
C SER A 275 -16.62 -7.73 1.00
N ARG A 276 -15.44 -7.28 1.42
CA ARG A 276 -15.27 -5.92 1.96
C ARG A 276 -15.41 -4.82 0.89
N GLY A 277 -15.32 -5.18 -0.40
CA GLY A 277 -15.44 -4.24 -1.51
C GLY A 277 -16.84 -4.13 -2.11
N LEU A 278 -17.80 -4.98 -1.72
CA LEU A 278 -19.16 -4.88 -2.23
C LEU A 278 -19.87 -3.66 -1.65
N THR A 279 -20.30 -2.76 -2.52
CA THR A 279 -21.01 -1.52 -2.16
C THR A 279 -22.53 -1.70 -2.22
N ASP A 280 -23.29 -0.81 -1.57
CA ASP A 280 -24.76 -0.73 -1.63
C ASP A 280 -25.34 -0.67 -3.06
N LYS A 281 -24.57 -0.14 -4.01
CA LYS A 281 -24.89 -0.09 -5.45
C LYS A 281 -24.58 -1.38 -6.20
N GLY A 282 -24.07 -2.42 -5.52
CA GLY A 282 -23.70 -3.71 -6.11
C GLY A 282 -22.40 -3.71 -6.90
N ARG A 283 -21.59 -2.65 -6.77
CA ARG A 283 -20.24 -2.62 -7.33
C ARG A 283 -19.30 -3.29 -6.35
N GLU A 284 -18.55 -4.26 -6.84
CA GLU A 284 -17.36 -4.82 -6.19
C GLU A 284 -16.17 -3.89 -6.43
N GLU A 285 -15.54 -3.40 -5.37
CA GLU A 285 -14.35 -2.53 -5.42
C GLU A 285 -13.04 -3.32 -5.47
N PHE A 286 -13.03 -4.57 -4.97
CA PHE A 286 -11.85 -5.45 -4.99
C PHE A 286 -12.15 -6.78 -5.72
N PRO A 287 -12.58 -6.74 -7.00
CA PRO A 287 -12.86 -7.97 -7.74
C PRO A 287 -11.54 -8.74 -7.98
N PRO A 288 -11.58 -10.08 -8.02
CA PRO A 288 -10.43 -10.86 -8.46
C PRO A 288 -9.89 -10.35 -9.80
N PRO A 289 -8.55 -10.28 -9.98
CA PRO A 289 -7.96 -9.74 -11.20
C PRO A 289 -8.38 -10.55 -12.42
N LYS A 290 -8.73 -9.86 -13.51
CA LYS A 290 -9.05 -10.51 -14.79
C LYS A 290 -7.82 -11.24 -15.33
N GLN A 291 -8.02 -12.37 -16.00
CA GLN A 291 -6.94 -13.18 -16.59
C GLN A 291 -5.96 -12.37 -17.47
N SER A 292 -6.42 -11.32 -18.15
CA SER A 292 -5.56 -10.41 -18.92
C SER A 292 -4.58 -9.62 -18.02
N VAL A 293 -5.05 -9.12 -16.87
CA VAL A 293 -4.22 -8.41 -15.87
C VAL A 293 -3.24 -9.39 -15.23
N THR A 294 -3.70 -10.60 -14.91
CA THR A 294 -2.84 -11.67 -14.41
C THR A 294 -1.72 -12.02 -15.41
N ARG A 295 -2.03 -12.12 -16.71
CA ARG A 295 -1.02 -12.38 -17.75
C ARG A 295 0.00 -11.25 -17.87
N GLN A 296 -0.45 -9.99 -17.85
CA GLN A 296 0.44 -8.81 -17.84
C GLN A 296 1.38 -8.81 -16.61
N ALA A 297 0.86 -9.15 -15.43
CA ALA A 297 1.68 -9.27 -14.22
C ALA A 297 2.72 -10.40 -14.33
N PHE A 298 2.37 -11.55 -14.95
CA PHE A 298 3.33 -12.62 -15.22
C PHE A 298 4.40 -12.22 -16.25
N GLU A 299 4.05 -11.44 -17.27
CA GLU A 299 5.01 -10.92 -18.26
C GLU A 299 5.99 -9.93 -17.60
N MET A 300 5.50 -9.03 -16.75
CA MET A 300 6.33 -8.13 -15.94
C MET A 300 7.25 -8.89 -14.98
N LEU A 301 6.74 -9.88 -14.24
CA LEU A 301 7.55 -10.73 -13.37
C LEU A 301 8.62 -11.50 -14.15
N ARG A 302 8.31 -11.98 -15.36
CA ARG A 302 9.28 -12.66 -16.23
C ARG A 302 10.39 -11.71 -16.68
N ASN A 303 10.06 -10.48 -17.06
CA ASN A 303 11.06 -9.47 -17.43
C ASN A 303 11.97 -9.17 -16.22
N TYR A 304 11.37 -8.94 -15.05
CA TYR A 304 12.06 -8.72 -13.79
C TYR A 304 13.04 -9.85 -13.41
N PHE A 305 12.59 -11.11 -13.45
CA PHE A 305 13.49 -12.23 -13.15
C PHE A 305 14.57 -12.45 -14.22
N ASN A 306 14.31 -12.06 -15.48
CA ASN A 306 15.30 -12.17 -16.56
C ASN A 306 16.39 -11.08 -16.49
N SER A 307 16.07 -9.88 -15.97
CA SER A 307 17.03 -8.77 -15.83
C SER A 307 17.69 -8.70 -14.46
N LEU A 308 17.30 -9.56 -13.51
CA LEU A 308 17.66 -9.43 -12.09
C LEU A 308 19.17 -9.34 -11.84
N ASP A 309 19.97 -10.22 -12.44
CA ASP A 309 21.42 -10.25 -12.20
C ASP A 309 22.14 -8.98 -12.71
N GLU A 310 21.66 -8.42 -13.83
CA GLU A 310 22.17 -7.17 -14.43
C GLU A 310 21.79 -5.96 -13.57
N VAL A 311 20.50 -5.85 -13.23
CA VAL A 311 19.95 -4.80 -12.34
C VAL A 311 20.67 -4.80 -10.98
N MET A 312 20.93 -5.97 -10.42
CA MET A 312 21.62 -6.13 -9.14
C MET A 312 23.10 -5.75 -9.22
N ALA A 313 23.76 -5.94 -10.35
CA ALA A 313 25.14 -5.51 -10.57
C ALA A 313 25.24 -3.98 -10.66
N ASP A 314 24.36 -3.35 -11.43
CA ASP A 314 24.28 -1.88 -11.58
C ASP A 314 23.96 -1.19 -10.25
N LEU A 315 22.91 -1.65 -9.57
CA LEU A 315 22.47 -1.10 -8.30
C LEU A 315 23.57 -1.18 -7.23
N LYS A 316 24.30 -2.29 -7.20
CA LYS A 316 25.47 -2.48 -6.33
C LYS A 316 26.62 -1.54 -6.68
N ALA A 317 26.82 -1.21 -7.95
CA ALA A 317 27.83 -0.24 -8.37
C ALA A 317 27.45 1.18 -7.91
N ILE A 318 26.19 1.59 -8.09
CA ILE A 318 25.68 2.91 -7.65
C ILE A 318 25.80 3.06 -6.13
N ILE A 319 25.33 2.09 -5.35
CA ILE A 319 25.41 2.15 -3.88
C ILE A 319 26.86 2.21 -3.38
N LYS A 320 27.80 1.58 -4.10
CA LYS A 320 29.22 1.61 -3.74
C LYS A 320 29.93 2.92 -4.12
N ASN A 321 29.55 3.54 -5.23
CA ASN A 321 30.29 4.66 -5.81
C ASN A 321 29.67 6.02 -5.46
N ASP A 322 28.34 6.11 -5.43
CA ASP A 322 27.59 7.37 -5.43
C ASP A 322 26.84 7.62 -4.10
N MET A 323 26.89 6.67 -3.16
CA MET A 323 26.14 6.69 -1.91
C MET A 323 27.01 6.45 -0.67
N LYS A 324 26.44 6.82 0.47
CA LYS A 324 26.95 6.49 1.80
C LYS A 324 25.77 6.00 2.66
N PRO A 325 25.50 4.68 2.72
CA PRO A 325 24.47 4.12 3.58
C PRO A 325 24.66 4.56 5.04
N PHE A 326 23.55 4.85 5.71
CA PHE A 326 23.58 5.27 7.11
C PHE A 326 23.96 4.08 8.00
N ASN A 327 24.92 4.29 8.92
CA ASN A 327 25.59 3.22 9.68
C ASN A 327 26.08 2.06 8.78
N ASP A 328 26.56 2.38 7.58
CA ASP A 328 27.05 1.45 6.55
C ASP A 328 26.02 0.38 6.07
N LYS A 329 24.76 0.45 6.51
CA LYS A 329 23.75 -0.60 6.29
C LYS A 329 22.35 -0.12 5.93
N ILE A 330 21.94 1.09 6.31
CA ILE A 330 20.58 1.60 6.08
C ILE A 330 20.54 2.52 4.85
N ILE A 331 19.64 2.22 3.90
CA ILE A 331 19.37 3.05 2.72
C ILE A 331 17.94 3.59 2.79
N THR A 332 17.75 4.89 2.56
CA THR A 332 16.42 5.46 2.35
C THR A 332 16.05 5.30 0.88
N VAL A 333 14.95 4.61 0.60
CA VAL A 333 14.52 4.27 -0.77
C VAL A 333 13.29 5.09 -1.14
N MET A 334 13.36 5.80 -2.26
CA MET A 334 12.23 6.52 -2.85
C MET A 334 11.98 6.03 -4.27
N VAL A 335 10.73 6.12 -4.73
CA VAL A 335 10.37 5.92 -6.15
C VAL A 335 9.73 7.18 -6.70
N CYS A 336 10.17 7.63 -7.88
CA CYS A 336 9.72 8.86 -8.48
C CYS A 336 9.52 8.71 -10.00
N ASN A 337 8.53 9.41 -10.54
CA ASN A 337 8.38 9.67 -11.98
C ASN A 337 8.34 11.19 -12.23
N HIS A 338 8.48 11.61 -13.48
CA HIS A 338 8.65 13.02 -13.81
C HIS A 338 7.51 13.89 -13.28
N GLY A 339 6.27 13.39 -13.36
CA GLY A 339 5.08 14.06 -12.83
C GLY A 339 5.03 14.22 -11.30
N GLN A 340 5.97 13.62 -10.56
CA GLN A 340 6.17 13.81 -9.12
C GLN A 340 7.53 14.45 -8.77
N SER A 341 8.32 14.86 -9.78
CA SER A 341 9.67 15.41 -9.59
C SER A 341 9.70 16.70 -8.73
N GLU A 342 8.67 17.55 -8.80
CA GLU A 342 8.55 18.75 -7.95
C GLU A 342 8.51 18.40 -6.45
N LEU A 343 7.92 17.25 -6.09
CA LEU A 343 7.81 16.78 -4.71
C LEU A 343 9.17 16.28 -4.21
N LEU A 344 9.90 15.55 -5.06
CA LEU A 344 11.29 15.15 -4.80
C LEU A 344 12.20 16.39 -4.62
N ILE A 345 12.09 17.40 -5.48
CA ILE A 345 12.83 18.66 -5.34
C ILE A 345 12.49 19.33 -4.00
N ASN A 346 11.22 19.40 -3.62
CA ASN A 346 10.78 19.95 -2.34
C ASN A 346 11.38 19.19 -1.14
N PHE A 347 11.38 17.85 -1.15
CA PHE A 347 12.04 17.03 -0.13
C PHE A 347 13.55 17.36 -0.02
N VAL A 348 14.27 17.33 -1.15
CA VAL A 348 15.72 17.55 -1.18
C VAL A 348 16.09 18.96 -0.72
N CYS A 349 15.34 19.98 -1.16
CA CYS A 349 15.56 21.36 -0.73
C CYS A 349 15.27 21.57 0.76
N ASP A 350 14.20 20.98 1.30
CA ASP A 350 13.87 21.11 2.73
C ASP A 350 14.87 20.38 3.63
N ALA A 351 15.28 19.16 3.25
CA ALA A 351 16.30 18.40 3.96
C ALA A 351 17.66 19.12 3.97
N LYS A 352 18.12 19.63 2.81
CA LYS A 352 19.37 20.41 2.72
C LYS A 352 19.30 21.71 3.52
N ARG A 353 18.16 22.42 3.50
CA ARG A 353 17.93 23.64 4.31
C ARG A 353 18.02 23.37 5.81
N LYS A 354 17.65 22.17 6.27
CA LYS A 354 17.75 21.71 7.66
C LYS A 354 19.13 21.14 8.02
N GLY A 355 20.05 21.03 7.07
CA GLY A 355 21.38 20.45 7.27
C GLY A 355 21.38 18.93 7.42
N PHE A 356 20.36 18.24 6.92
CA PHE A 356 20.30 16.78 6.94
C PHE A 356 21.22 16.17 5.87
N ASP A 357 22.00 15.15 6.26
CA ASP A 357 22.78 14.34 5.34
C ASP A 357 21.86 13.36 4.62
N ILE A 358 21.69 13.55 3.30
CA ILE A 358 20.86 12.70 2.44
C ILE A 358 21.69 11.76 1.55
N SER A 359 22.98 11.55 1.86
CA SER A 359 23.86 10.64 1.10
C SER A 359 23.46 9.15 1.19
N SER A 360 22.56 8.80 2.10
CA SER A 360 21.91 7.49 2.21
C SER A 360 20.60 7.37 1.41
N VAL A 361 20.14 8.43 0.73
CA VAL A 361 18.91 8.42 -0.07
C VAL A 361 19.20 7.97 -1.51
N LEU A 362 18.46 6.95 -1.96
CA LEU A 362 18.42 6.48 -3.34
C LEU A 362 17.03 6.73 -3.95
N VAL A 363 16.99 7.39 -5.10
CA VAL A 363 15.79 7.52 -5.92
C VAL A 363 15.81 6.48 -7.04
N PHE A 364 14.87 5.55 -7.00
CA PHE A 364 14.53 4.76 -8.18
C PHE A 364 13.62 5.62 -9.06
N ALA A 365 14.19 6.12 -10.15
CA ALA A 365 13.47 6.83 -11.18
C ALA A 365 12.78 5.81 -12.10
N THR A 366 11.53 6.05 -12.47
CA THR A 366 10.82 5.22 -13.45
C THR A 366 10.93 5.75 -14.89
N ASP A 367 11.57 6.90 -15.08
CA ASP A 367 11.92 7.50 -16.35
C ASP A 367 13.31 8.16 -16.30
N GLU A 368 13.92 8.36 -17.48
CA GLU A 368 15.30 8.86 -17.62
C GLU A 368 15.43 10.32 -17.14
N GLU A 369 14.44 11.16 -17.43
CA GLU A 369 14.41 12.58 -17.03
C GLU A 369 14.39 12.74 -15.50
N THR A 370 13.66 11.90 -14.78
CA THR A 370 13.65 11.89 -13.30
C THR A 370 15.00 11.46 -12.73
N ALA A 371 15.71 10.53 -13.38
CA ALA A 371 17.05 10.13 -12.96
C ALA A 371 18.06 11.27 -13.14
N GLU A 372 17.97 12.03 -14.24
CA GLU A 372 18.77 13.24 -14.47
C GLU A 372 18.45 14.33 -13.45
N ILE A 373 17.17 14.62 -13.20
CA ILE A 373 16.72 15.59 -12.19
C ILE A 373 17.29 15.23 -10.81
N ALA A 374 17.10 13.99 -10.35
CA ALA A 374 17.56 13.52 -9.04
C ALA A 374 19.09 13.65 -8.88
N LYS A 375 19.85 13.28 -9.92
CA LYS A 375 21.32 13.45 -9.94
C LYS A 375 21.71 14.93 -9.94
N SER A 376 21.03 15.78 -10.71
CA SER A 376 21.31 17.22 -10.80
C SER A 376 21.12 17.96 -9.47
N ILE A 377 20.14 17.53 -8.65
CA ILE A 377 19.90 18.07 -7.31
C ILE A 377 20.76 17.38 -6.24
N GLY A 378 21.68 16.49 -6.63
CA GLY A 378 22.67 15.85 -5.75
C GLY A 378 22.09 14.77 -4.84
N VAL A 379 21.30 13.86 -5.41
CA VAL A 379 20.85 12.60 -4.79
C VAL A 379 21.20 11.44 -5.73
N ALA A 380 21.60 10.29 -5.18
CA ALA A 380 21.85 9.11 -6.00
C ALA A 380 20.56 8.62 -6.65
N ALA A 381 20.63 8.23 -7.93
CA ALA A 381 19.46 7.76 -8.67
C ALA A 381 19.77 6.63 -9.63
N TYR A 382 18.86 5.66 -9.67
CA TYR A 382 18.90 4.51 -10.57
C TYR A 382 17.63 4.48 -11.43
N TYR A 383 17.78 4.22 -12.73
CA TYR A 383 16.68 4.01 -13.66
C TYR A 383 16.80 2.61 -14.26
N ASP A 384 15.93 1.72 -13.81
CA ASP A 384 15.82 0.37 -14.37
C ASP A 384 14.98 0.41 -15.64
N LYS A 385 15.65 0.54 -16.79
CA LYS A 385 15.00 0.57 -18.10
C LYS A 385 14.25 -0.73 -18.43
N HIS A 386 14.64 -1.88 -17.85
CA HIS A 386 14.03 -3.18 -18.14
C HIS A 386 12.69 -3.35 -17.42
N ASN A 387 12.60 -2.86 -16.17
CA ASN A 387 11.41 -3.01 -15.34
C ASN A 387 10.52 -1.77 -15.32
N PHE A 388 11.07 -0.58 -15.55
CA PHE A 388 10.31 0.68 -15.47
C PHE A 388 10.11 1.40 -16.81
N GLY A 389 10.76 0.97 -17.90
CA GLY A 389 10.69 1.68 -19.20
C GLY A 389 9.28 1.82 -19.81
N ASP A 390 8.34 0.96 -19.41
CA ASP A 390 6.91 1.03 -19.82
C ASP A 390 6.04 1.84 -18.84
N ILE A 391 6.59 2.34 -17.72
CA ILE A 391 5.86 3.13 -16.73
C ILE A 391 5.73 4.57 -17.24
N PRO A 392 4.51 5.13 -17.32
CA PRO A 392 4.34 6.51 -17.79
C PRO A 392 5.00 7.54 -16.85
N ALA A 393 5.74 8.46 -17.46
CA ALA A 393 6.46 9.53 -16.75
C ALA A 393 5.51 10.53 -16.06
N GLU A 394 4.26 10.69 -16.50
CA GLU A 394 3.36 11.66 -15.88
C GLU A 394 2.61 11.08 -14.67
N ALA A 395 2.20 11.95 -13.76
CA ALA A 395 1.50 11.56 -12.53
C ALA A 395 0.20 10.76 -12.81
N ALA A 396 -0.16 9.93 -11.83
CA ALA A 396 -1.49 9.33 -11.77
C ALA A 396 -2.57 10.41 -11.67
N ARG A 397 -3.67 10.23 -12.40
CA ARG A 397 -4.79 11.20 -12.42
C ARG A 397 -5.74 10.97 -11.25
N ARG A 398 -5.77 9.74 -10.72
CA ARG A 398 -6.56 9.36 -9.53
C ARG A 398 -5.98 8.11 -8.89
N TYR A 399 -6.25 7.94 -7.59
CA TYR A 399 -5.94 6.73 -6.86
C TYR A 399 -6.52 5.49 -7.57
N GLY A 400 -5.71 4.44 -7.68
CA GLY A 400 -6.10 3.18 -8.32
C GLY A 400 -6.30 3.23 -9.84
N ASP A 401 -5.77 4.24 -10.55
CA ASP A 401 -5.62 4.15 -12.01
C ASP A 401 -4.39 3.31 -12.41
N SER A 402 -4.23 3.03 -13.71
CA SER A 402 -3.16 2.15 -14.20
C SER A 402 -1.76 2.72 -13.98
N ARG A 403 -1.60 4.05 -13.90
CA ARG A 403 -0.30 4.69 -13.59
C ARG A 403 0.02 4.53 -12.12
N PHE A 404 -0.98 4.77 -11.26
CA PHE A 404 -0.87 4.49 -9.83
C PHE A 404 -0.48 3.04 -9.57
N SER A 405 -1.16 2.08 -10.21
CA SER A 405 -0.84 0.65 -10.06
C SER A 405 0.58 0.31 -10.54
N ALA A 406 1.04 0.86 -11.68
CA ALA A 406 2.40 0.66 -12.16
C ALA A 406 3.45 1.21 -11.17
N MET A 407 3.23 2.41 -10.64
CA MET A 407 4.08 3.01 -9.60
C MET A 407 4.09 2.17 -8.31
N MET A 408 2.96 1.56 -7.90
CA MET A 408 2.95 0.67 -6.73
C MET A 408 3.79 -0.60 -6.97
N VAL A 409 3.79 -1.16 -8.18
CA VAL A 409 4.67 -2.31 -8.49
C VAL A 409 6.13 -1.89 -8.51
N ALA A 410 6.47 -0.71 -9.06
CA ALA A 410 7.82 -0.18 -8.97
C ALA A 410 8.30 -0.06 -7.51
N LYS A 411 7.47 0.50 -6.60
CA LYS A 411 7.77 0.54 -5.15
C LYS A 411 8.10 -0.83 -4.56
N ILE A 412 7.31 -1.86 -4.90
CA ILE A 412 7.55 -3.24 -4.43
C ILE A 412 8.89 -3.78 -4.97
N ILE A 413 9.18 -3.60 -6.26
CA ILE A 413 10.44 -4.02 -6.89
C ILE A 413 11.64 -3.35 -6.23
N CYS A 414 11.60 -2.03 -6.03
CA CYS A 414 12.71 -1.26 -5.46
C CYS A 414 13.06 -1.71 -4.03
N VAL A 415 12.04 -1.92 -3.19
CA VAL A 415 12.20 -2.45 -1.82
C VAL A 415 12.82 -3.85 -1.85
N GLN A 416 12.33 -4.71 -2.73
CA GLN A 416 12.81 -6.09 -2.84
C GLN A 416 14.27 -6.15 -3.33
N LEU A 417 14.67 -5.31 -4.30
CA LEU A 417 16.03 -5.27 -4.85
C LEU A 417 17.06 -4.87 -3.78
N ILE A 418 16.77 -3.81 -3.02
CA ILE A 418 17.63 -3.34 -1.92
C ILE A 418 17.72 -4.39 -0.80
N SER A 419 16.60 -5.05 -0.48
CA SER A 419 16.60 -6.17 0.48
C SER A 419 17.47 -7.34 0.01
N TYR A 420 17.44 -7.65 -1.30
CA TYR A 420 18.24 -8.74 -1.88
C TYR A 420 19.75 -8.42 -1.89
N LEU A 421 20.13 -7.14 -1.92
CA LEU A 421 21.51 -6.70 -1.72
C LEU A 421 21.99 -6.81 -0.26
N GLY A 422 21.09 -7.07 0.70
CA GLY A 422 21.43 -7.23 2.12
C GLY A 422 21.50 -5.93 2.93
N TYR A 423 20.98 -4.82 2.39
CA TYR A 423 20.83 -3.55 3.12
C TYR A 423 19.53 -3.55 3.92
N ASP A 424 19.56 -2.89 5.07
CA ASP A 424 18.34 -2.44 5.74
C ASP A 424 17.78 -1.24 4.97
N LEU A 425 16.47 -1.03 4.97
CA LEU A 425 15.87 0.08 4.22
C LEU A 425 14.78 0.82 4.99
N LEU A 426 14.74 2.13 4.76
CA LEU A 426 13.61 2.99 5.07
C LEU A 426 12.94 3.35 3.74
N PHE A 427 11.81 2.73 3.42
CA PHE A 427 11.03 3.12 2.26
C PHE A 427 10.24 4.41 2.55
N GLN A 428 10.25 5.36 1.62
CA GLN A 428 9.54 6.62 1.73
C GLN A 428 8.97 7.10 0.38
N ASP A 429 7.77 7.67 0.42
CA ASP A 429 7.18 8.39 -0.70
C ASP A 429 7.73 9.81 -0.84
N VAL A 430 7.86 10.28 -2.08
CA VAL A 430 8.46 11.60 -2.41
C VAL A 430 7.61 12.80 -1.97
N ASP A 431 6.38 12.59 -1.51
CA ASP A 431 5.50 13.62 -0.95
C ASP A 431 5.69 13.83 0.57
N ILE A 432 6.60 13.08 1.20
CA ILE A 432 6.93 13.19 2.64
C ILE A 432 8.15 14.10 2.85
N VAL A 433 8.07 15.00 3.84
CA VAL A 433 9.18 15.85 4.31
C VAL A 433 9.59 15.52 5.74
N TRP A 434 10.89 15.68 6.05
CA TRP A 434 11.43 15.37 7.37
C TRP A 434 11.42 16.59 8.29
N TYR A 435 10.66 16.55 9.40
CA TYR A 435 10.79 17.55 10.47
C TYR A 435 11.98 17.24 11.41
N LYS A 436 12.24 15.95 11.64
CA LYS A 436 13.44 15.39 12.29
C LYS A 436 14.03 14.34 11.35
N HIS A 437 15.34 14.14 11.39
CA HIS A 437 16.00 13.07 10.64
C HIS A 437 15.54 11.69 11.18
N PRO A 438 14.93 10.79 10.38
CA PRO A 438 14.26 9.60 10.89
C PRO A 438 15.23 8.51 11.38
N LEU A 439 16.52 8.61 11.06
CA LEU A 439 17.56 7.65 11.48
C LEU A 439 18.47 8.17 12.61
N ILE A 440 18.21 9.37 13.14
CA ILE A 440 19.00 9.97 14.24
C ILE A 440 18.05 10.34 15.39
N ASP A 441 18.34 9.82 16.59
CA ASP A 441 17.64 10.13 17.83
C ASP A 441 17.97 11.52 18.41
#